data_AF-A0A8T0A4G0-F1
#
_entry.id   AF-A0A8T0A4G0-F1
#
_cell.length_a   1.000
_cell.length_b   1.000
_cell.length_c   1.000
_cell.angle_alpha   90.00
_cell.angle_beta   90.00
_cell.angle_gamma   90.00
#
_symmetry.space_group_name_H-M   'P 1'
#
loop_
_entity.id
_entity.type
_entity.pdbx_description
1 polymer ?
#
loop_
_entity_poly.entity_id
_entity_poly.type
_entity_poly.pdbx_seq_one_letter_code
_entity_poly.pdbx_strand_id
1 'polypeptide(L)'
;MANNSISAELSERIVQAILLDEPTTSSPLEMDEIMPKDVQEFIEEFRKNKSNLEQICKSMEQVLEKWDIKIRPASAAPSLDARLTYPHKCAEQLGEIQKLPFVQSVDEVNEVLIATQVAYSDLATLEREHLVKLYKTVIEKIFKGYLVNEVPGIERNIKSTNEAAIALGKAIELVETKPNSLNKESLTNAESNFNFALVKMDQYVRSFSDRQKDFARGAILFAQGLQQHYSRLYRSMNATLELLDKKLDEQREDKQEEEIGEE
;
A
#
# COMPACT_ATOMS: atom_id res chain seq x y z
N MET A 1 8.12 26.54 13.94
CA MET A 1 7.96 25.13 14.34
C MET A 1 7.17 25.16 15.63
N ALA A 2 5.97 24.57 15.63
CA ALA A 2 5.16 24.51 16.84
C ALA A 2 5.85 23.59 17.86
N ASN A 3 5.90 24.02 19.11
CA ASN A 3 6.42 23.22 20.20
C ASN A 3 5.28 22.29 20.62
N ASN A 4 5.45 20.98 20.50
CA ASN A 4 4.48 20.00 21.02
C ASN A 4 4.55 19.99 22.54
N SER A 5 4.00 21.03 23.16
CA SER A 5 3.92 21.24 24.61
C SER A 5 2.46 21.29 25.04
N ILE A 6 2.25 21.11 26.34
CA ILE A 6 0.94 21.37 26.97
C ILE A 6 0.44 22.76 26.54
N SER A 7 -0.86 22.87 26.26
CA SER A 7 -1.48 24.14 25.88
C SER A 7 -1.36 25.16 27.02
N ALA A 8 -1.41 26.45 26.69
CA ALA A 8 -1.36 27.50 27.70
C ALA A 8 -2.54 27.39 28.68
N GLU A 9 -3.73 27.06 28.15
CA GLU A 9 -4.97 26.87 28.91
C GLU A 9 -4.85 25.69 29.90
N LEU A 10 -4.34 24.54 29.45
CA LEU A 10 -4.14 23.40 30.34
C LEU A 10 -3.04 23.68 31.37
N SER A 11 -1.97 24.38 30.98
CA SER A 11 -0.90 24.79 31.91
C SER A 11 -1.45 25.69 33.01
N GLU A 12 -2.31 26.64 32.67
CA GLU A 12 -2.97 27.52 33.64
C GLU A 12 -3.85 26.73 34.61
N ARG A 13 -4.65 25.78 34.09
CA ARG A 13 -5.51 24.93 34.93
C ARG A 13 -4.70 24.04 35.87
N ILE A 14 -3.56 23.50 35.44
CA ILE A 14 -2.67 22.72 36.32
C ILE A 14 -2.14 23.59 37.46
N VAL A 15 -1.67 24.80 37.16
CA VAL A 15 -1.20 25.74 38.19
C VAL A 15 -2.31 26.11 39.16
N GLN A 16 -3.51 26.42 38.65
CA GLN A 16 -4.68 26.69 39.49
C GLN A 16 -5.01 25.50 40.40
N ALA A 17 -5.04 24.27 39.86
CA ALA A 17 -5.32 23.06 40.62
C ALA A 17 -4.29 22.81 41.74
N ILE A 18 -2.99 23.03 41.49
CA ILE A 18 -1.94 22.89 42.51
C ILE A 18 -2.13 23.89 43.66
N LEU A 19 -2.64 25.09 43.37
CA LEU A 19 -2.87 26.15 44.35
C LEU A 19 -4.20 26.03 45.09
N LEU A 20 -5.09 25.10 44.70
CA LEU A 20 -6.37 24.90 45.37
C LEU A 20 -6.21 24.38 46.80
N ASP A 21 -6.86 25.04 47.74
CA ASP A 21 -6.95 24.61 49.14
C ASP A 21 -8.34 24.05 49.49
N GLU A 22 -9.36 24.38 48.69
CA GLU A 22 -10.74 23.91 48.84
C GLU A 22 -11.25 23.26 47.55
N PRO A 23 -12.19 22.28 47.65
CA PRO A 23 -12.73 21.60 46.48
C PRO A 23 -13.46 22.54 45.51
N THR A 24 -13.35 22.26 44.20
CA THR A 24 -14.04 22.98 43.13
C THR A 24 -14.93 22.06 42.30
N THR A 25 -15.95 22.65 41.66
CA THR A 25 -16.85 21.96 40.72
C THR A 25 -16.52 22.33 39.28
N SER A 26 -15.30 22.03 38.87
CA SER A 26 -14.85 22.17 37.49
C SER A 26 -15.29 20.95 36.67
N SER A 27 -15.65 21.18 35.40
CA SER A 27 -16.02 20.09 34.49
C SER A 27 -14.82 19.17 34.25
N PRO A 28 -15.06 17.84 34.12
CA PRO A 28 -14.05 16.89 33.66
C PRO A 28 -13.38 17.36 32.37
N LEU A 29 -12.08 17.08 32.23
CA LEU A 29 -11.34 17.45 31.02
C LEU A 29 -11.55 16.40 29.94
N GLU A 30 -11.96 16.85 28.75
CA GLU A 30 -11.99 15.97 27.58
C GLU A 30 -10.58 15.80 26.99
N MET A 31 -10.40 14.71 26.23
CA MET A 31 -9.09 14.31 25.72
C MET A 31 -8.53 15.31 24.68
N ASP A 32 -9.41 16.01 24.00
CA ASP A 32 -9.13 17.10 23.06
C ASP A 32 -8.79 18.42 23.72
N GLU A 33 -9.19 18.63 24.96
CA GLU A 33 -8.74 19.75 25.78
C GLU A 33 -7.33 19.53 26.34
N ILE A 34 -6.95 18.25 26.56
CA ILE A 34 -5.67 17.86 27.13
C ILE A 34 -4.57 17.73 26.05
N MET A 35 -4.90 17.07 24.94
CA MET A 35 -3.92 16.74 23.91
C MET A 35 -3.63 17.94 22.99
N PRO A 36 -2.35 18.30 22.75
CA PRO A 36 -2.03 19.35 21.79
C PRO A 36 -2.58 19.03 20.39
N LYS A 37 -3.14 20.04 19.74
CA LYS A 37 -3.82 19.89 18.43
C LYS A 37 -2.94 19.21 17.38
N ASP A 38 -1.68 19.62 17.26
CA ASP A 38 -0.73 19.05 16.29
C ASP A 38 -0.48 17.55 16.52
N VAL A 39 -0.51 17.10 17.78
CA VAL A 39 -0.38 15.68 18.13
C VAL A 39 -1.64 14.92 17.73
N GLN A 40 -2.83 15.50 17.91
CA GLN A 40 -4.08 14.90 17.46
C GLN A 40 -4.15 14.78 15.95
N GLU A 41 -3.85 15.87 15.23
CA GLU A 41 -3.82 15.90 13.77
C GLU A 41 -2.86 14.83 13.23
N PHE A 42 -1.67 14.69 13.84
CA PHE A 42 -0.75 13.61 13.50
C PHE A 42 -1.34 12.21 13.74
N ILE A 43 -1.98 11.97 14.90
CA ILE A 43 -2.56 10.66 15.23
C ILE A 43 -3.64 10.26 14.23
N GLU A 44 -4.50 11.20 13.85
CA GLU A 44 -5.56 10.99 12.86
C GLU A 44 -4.98 10.69 11.47
N GLU A 45 -4.02 11.51 11.03
CA GLU A 45 -3.38 11.31 9.73
C GLU A 45 -2.63 9.98 9.68
N PHE A 46 -1.92 9.63 10.75
CA PHE A 46 -1.24 8.35 10.89
C PHE A 46 -2.21 7.17 10.76
N ARG A 47 -3.36 7.20 11.45
CA ARG A 47 -4.38 6.13 11.37
C ARG A 47 -4.94 5.98 9.97
N LYS A 48 -5.25 7.09 9.31
CA LYS A 48 -5.73 7.12 7.92
C LYS A 48 -4.69 6.52 6.97
N ASN A 49 -3.44 6.96 7.07
CA ASN A 49 -2.35 6.49 6.22
C ASN A 49 -2.02 5.01 6.46
N LYS A 50 -2.04 4.55 7.71
CA LYS A 50 -1.89 3.13 8.06
C LYS A 50 -2.95 2.27 7.38
N SER A 51 -4.22 2.63 7.50
CA SER A 51 -5.33 1.86 6.91
C SER A 51 -5.22 1.78 5.38
N ASN A 52 -4.89 2.90 4.73
CA ASN A 52 -4.65 2.93 3.28
C ASN A 52 -3.51 1.99 2.88
N LEU A 53 -2.41 1.99 3.64
CA LEU A 53 -1.25 1.15 3.36
C LEU A 53 -1.55 -0.34 3.51
N GLU A 54 -2.27 -0.72 4.57
CA GLU A 54 -2.73 -2.09 4.79
C GLU A 54 -3.64 -2.57 3.65
N GLN A 55 -4.55 -1.70 3.19
CA GLN A 55 -5.42 -2.00 2.06
C GLN A 55 -4.63 -2.21 0.76
N ILE A 56 -3.65 -1.36 0.46
CA ILE A 56 -2.78 -1.53 -0.71
C ILE A 56 -2.05 -2.88 -0.66
N CYS A 57 -1.47 -3.23 0.49
CA CYS A 57 -0.78 -4.51 0.66
C CYS A 57 -1.73 -5.69 0.41
N LYS A 58 -2.92 -5.67 1.02
CA LYS A 58 -3.94 -6.72 0.88
C LYS A 58 -4.47 -6.83 -0.55
N SER A 59 -4.72 -5.70 -1.22
CA SER A 59 -5.18 -5.68 -2.60
C SER A 59 -4.13 -6.29 -3.54
N MET A 60 -2.84 -6.02 -3.33
CA MET A 60 -1.80 -6.66 -4.14
C MET A 60 -1.74 -8.17 -3.91
N GLU A 61 -1.86 -8.63 -2.66
CA GLU A 61 -1.91 -10.07 -2.37
C GLU A 61 -3.08 -10.77 -3.05
N GLN A 62 -4.27 -10.14 -3.04
CA GLN A 62 -5.44 -10.65 -3.73
C GLN A 62 -5.26 -10.70 -5.25
N VAL A 63 -4.57 -9.72 -5.84
CA VAL A 63 -4.20 -9.75 -7.25
C VAL A 63 -3.28 -10.94 -7.51
N LEU A 64 -2.24 -11.14 -6.72
CA LEU A 64 -1.31 -12.27 -6.90
C LEU A 64 -2.01 -13.62 -6.75
N GLU A 65 -2.94 -13.74 -5.80
CA GLU A 65 -3.75 -14.95 -5.60
C GLU A 65 -4.67 -15.23 -6.79
N LYS A 66 -5.37 -14.21 -7.31
CA LYS A 66 -6.22 -14.35 -8.51
C LYS A 66 -5.45 -14.81 -9.75
N TRP A 67 -4.17 -14.45 -9.83
CA TRP A 67 -3.29 -14.85 -10.93
C TRP A 67 -2.63 -16.23 -10.72
N ASP A 68 -3.06 -16.98 -9.69
CA ASP A 68 -2.43 -18.23 -9.23
C ASP A 68 -0.90 -18.12 -9.10
N ILE A 69 -0.45 -16.91 -8.74
CA ILE A 69 0.93 -16.64 -8.37
C ILE A 69 1.03 -17.03 -6.91
N LYS A 70 1.18 -18.34 -6.65
CA LYS A 70 1.62 -18.80 -5.32
C LYS A 70 2.96 -18.12 -5.04
N ILE A 71 2.97 -17.14 -4.13
CA ILE A 71 4.18 -16.49 -3.63
C ILE A 71 4.92 -17.53 -2.81
N ARG A 72 5.70 -18.36 -3.48
CA ARG A 72 6.56 -19.35 -2.83
C ARG A 72 7.88 -18.67 -2.45
N PRO A 73 8.57 -19.15 -1.40
CA PRO A 73 9.96 -18.78 -1.14
C PRO A 73 10.80 -18.94 -2.42
N ALA A 74 11.82 -18.10 -2.60
CA ALA A 74 12.63 -18.03 -3.83
C ALA A 74 13.32 -19.36 -4.24
N SER A 75 13.27 -20.38 -3.39
CA SER A 75 13.80 -21.73 -3.63
C SER A 75 12.85 -22.66 -4.40
N ALA A 76 11.59 -22.29 -4.62
CA ALA A 76 10.63 -23.15 -5.32
C ALA A 76 10.49 -22.77 -6.80
N ALA A 77 10.88 -23.68 -7.69
CA ALA A 77 10.59 -23.55 -9.11
C ALA A 77 9.07 -23.40 -9.36
N PRO A 78 8.64 -22.61 -10.36
CA PRO A 78 7.23 -22.52 -10.74
C PRO A 78 6.72 -23.91 -11.14
N SER A 79 5.54 -24.32 -10.65
CA SER A 79 4.91 -25.56 -11.13
C SER A 79 4.46 -25.40 -12.59
N LEU A 80 4.63 -26.47 -13.38
CA LEU A 80 4.24 -26.54 -14.79
C LEU A 80 2.78 -26.07 -15.00
N ASP A 81 1.89 -26.43 -14.06
CA ASP A 81 0.46 -26.08 -14.04
C ASP A 81 0.16 -24.57 -14.12
N ALA A 82 0.97 -23.74 -13.45
CA ALA A 82 0.71 -22.30 -13.38
C ALA A 82 1.20 -21.58 -14.66
N ARG A 83 2.00 -22.26 -15.50
CA ARG A 83 2.39 -21.79 -16.83
C ARG A 83 1.34 -22.16 -17.90
N LEU A 84 0.47 -23.12 -17.60
CA LEU A 84 -0.45 -23.73 -18.57
C LEU A 84 -1.90 -23.26 -18.42
N THR A 85 -2.28 -22.60 -17.32
CA THR A 85 -3.67 -22.24 -17.03
C THR A 85 -4.26 -21.16 -17.94
N TYR A 86 -3.46 -20.17 -18.36
CA TYR A 86 -3.88 -19.13 -19.31
C TYR A 86 -3.81 -19.60 -20.78
N PRO A 87 -2.76 -20.33 -21.20
CA PRO A 87 -2.75 -21.01 -22.49
C PRO A 87 -3.95 -21.95 -22.69
N HIS A 88 -4.45 -22.60 -21.63
CA HIS A 88 -5.59 -23.53 -21.71
C HIS A 88 -6.92 -22.86 -22.06
N LYS A 89 -7.25 -21.71 -21.46
CA LYS A 89 -8.51 -21.01 -21.76
C LYS A 89 -8.50 -20.38 -23.16
N CYS A 90 -7.35 -19.85 -23.60
CA CYS A 90 -7.16 -19.44 -24.99
C CYS A 90 -7.23 -20.64 -25.94
N ALA A 91 -6.61 -21.78 -25.61
CA ALA A 91 -6.68 -22.99 -26.43
C ALA A 91 -8.11 -23.55 -26.56
N GLU A 92 -8.92 -23.50 -25.48
CA GLU A 92 -10.34 -23.88 -25.53
C GLU A 92 -11.14 -22.96 -26.46
N GLN A 93 -10.94 -21.64 -26.37
CA GLN A 93 -11.60 -20.67 -27.27
C GLN A 93 -11.12 -20.77 -28.72
N LEU A 94 -9.83 -21.03 -28.94
CA LEU A 94 -9.25 -21.30 -30.26
C LEU A 94 -9.80 -22.60 -30.87
N GLY A 95 -10.03 -23.63 -30.04
CA GLY A 95 -10.69 -24.86 -30.43
C GLY A 95 -12.17 -24.68 -30.82
N GLU A 96 -12.82 -23.60 -30.38
CA GLU A 96 -14.16 -23.21 -30.87
C GLU A 96 -14.07 -22.45 -32.20
N ILE A 97 -13.04 -21.62 -32.38
CA ILE A 97 -12.79 -20.89 -33.64
C ILE A 97 -12.41 -21.84 -34.78
N GLN A 98 -11.62 -22.89 -34.51
CA GLN A 98 -11.29 -23.96 -35.48
C GLN A 98 -12.52 -24.75 -35.98
N LYS A 99 -13.65 -24.68 -35.27
CA LYS A 99 -14.90 -25.37 -35.66
C LYS A 99 -15.79 -24.51 -36.57
N LEU A 100 -15.40 -23.27 -36.87
CA LEU A 100 -16.18 -22.37 -37.74
C LEU A 100 -16.08 -22.82 -39.21
N PRO A 101 -17.20 -22.86 -39.95
CA PRO A 101 -17.29 -23.51 -41.27
C PRO A 101 -16.66 -22.74 -42.44
N PHE A 102 -15.80 -21.74 -42.18
CA PHE A 102 -15.28 -20.81 -43.18
C PHE A 102 -13.80 -21.05 -43.57
N VAL A 103 -13.15 -22.07 -43.01
CA VAL A 103 -11.70 -22.30 -43.20
C VAL A 103 -11.46 -23.11 -44.47
N GLN A 104 -11.06 -22.45 -45.56
CA GLN A 104 -10.70 -23.09 -46.84
C GLN A 104 -9.23 -23.60 -46.87
N SER A 105 -8.41 -23.21 -45.89
CA SER A 105 -7.01 -23.64 -45.68
C SER A 105 -6.79 -23.77 -44.17
N VAL A 106 -6.72 -25.01 -43.66
CA VAL A 106 -6.63 -25.31 -42.21
C VAL A 106 -5.25 -24.91 -41.65
N ASP A 107 -4.22 -24.92 -42.49
CA ASP A 107 -2.84 -24.73 -42.05
C ASP A 107 -2.51 -23.26 -41.77
N GLU A 108 -2.95 -22.31 -42.60
CA GLU A 108 -2.68 -20.87 -42.40
C GLU A 108 -3.46 -20.28 -41.22
N VAL A 109 -4.72 -20.70 -41.06
CA VAL A 109 -5.54 -20.32 -39.88
C VAL A 109 -4.89 -20.88 -38.62
N ASN A 110 -4.40 -22.13 -38.64
CA ASN A 110 -3.66 -22.69 -37.52
C ASN A 110 -2.40 -21.88 -37.19
N GLU A 111 -1.63 -21.45 -38.18
CA GLU A 111 -0.43 -20.66 -37.93
C GLU A 111 -0.72 -19.28 -37.32
N VAL A 112 -1.78 -18.59 -37.75
CA VAL A 112 -2.21 -17.31 -37.18
C VAL A 112 -2.69 -17.49 -35.74
N LEU A 113 -3.47 -18.55 -35.49
CA LEU A 113 -3.96 -18.90 -34.15
C LEU A 113 -2.80 -19.27 -33.22
N ILE A 114 -1.81 -20.03 -33.69
CA ILE A 114 -0.60 -20.38 -32.95
C ILE A 114 0.23 -19.12 -32.65
N ALA A 115 0.48 -18.25 -33.63
CA ALA A 115 1.25 -17.02 -33.43
C ALA A 115 0.57 -16.09 -32.41
N THR A 116 -0.75 -15.96 -32.49
CA THR A 116 -1.56 -15.21 -31.53
C THR A 116 -1.46 -15.83 -30.13
N GLN A 117 -1.54 -17.15 -30.01
CA GLN A 117 -1.44 -17.86 -28.74
C GLN A 117 -0.07 -17.71 -28.08
N VAL A 118 1.01 -17.78 -28.87
CA VAL A 118 2.38 -17.54 -28.39
C VAL A 118 2.50 -16.11 -27.85
N ALA A 119 1.98 -15.11 -28.59
CA ALA A 119 1.98 -13.72 -28.13
C ALA A 119 1.21 -13.52 -26.81
N TYR A 120 0.02 -14.09 -26.67
CA TYR A 120 -0.74 -14.04 -25.40
C TYR A 120 -0.02 -14.73 -24.25
N SER A 121 0.66 -15.85 -24.52
CA SER A 121 1.48 -16.55 -23.52
C SER A 121 2.68 -15.71 -23.05
N ASP A 122 3.34 -15.01 -23.97
CA ASP A 122 4.45 -14.11 -23.66
C ASP A 122 3.99 -12.88 -22.86
N LEU A 123 2.83 -12.29 -23.23
CA LEU A 123 2.21 -11.20 -22.48
C LEU A 123 1.87 -11.63 -21.05
N ALA A 124 1.24 -12.80 -20.87
CA ALA A 124 0.91 -13.33 -19.55
C ALA A 124 2.16 -13.59 -18.70
N THR A 125 3.24 -14.05 -19.31
CA THR A 125 4.54 -14.25 -18.64
C THR A 125 5.13 -12.90 -18.19
N LEU A 126 5.11 -11.88 -19.05
CA LEU A 126 5.58 -10.53 -18.74
C LEU A 126 4.76 -9.89 -17.61
N GLU A 127 3.44 -10.06 -17.59
CA GLU A 127 2.56 -9.61 -16.51
C GLU A 127 2.90 -10.30 -15.19
N ARG A 128 3.05 -11.63 -15.22
CA ARG A 128 3.42 -12.40 -14.03
C ARG A 128 4.75 -11.96 -13.43
N GLU A 129 5.78 -11.83 -14.24
CA GLU A 129 7.11 -11.38 -13.79
C GLU A 129 7.07 -9.98 -13.19
N HIS A 130 6.31 -9.07 -13.83
CA HIS A 130 6.14 -7.72 -13.34
C HIS A 130 5.45 -7.68 -11.98
N LEU A 131 4.33 -8.40 -11.83
CA LEU A 131 3.58 -8.49 -10.57
C LEU A 131 4.46 -9.04 -9.44
N VAL A 132 5.23 -10.09 -9.69
CA VAL A 132 6.16 -10.67 -8.71
C VAL A 132 7.25 -9.68 -8.33
N LYS A 133 7.86 -9.01 -9.31
CA LYS A 133 8.92 -8.02 -9.06
C LYS A 133 8.37 -6.85 -8.24
N LEU A 134 7.22 -6.31 -8.62
CA LEU A 134 6.59 -5.18 -7.94
C LEU A 134 6.20 -5.53 -6.51
N TYR A 135 5.65 -6.73 -6.29
CA TYR A 135 5.37 -7.22 -4.95
C TYR A 135 6.63 -7.33 -4.10
N LYS A 136 7.67 -8.02 -4.56
CA LYS A 136 8.89 -8.24 -3.77
C LYS A 136 9.67 -6.95 -3.49
N THR A 137 9.66 -6.00 -4.43
CA THR A 137 10.50 -4.80 -4.34
C THR A 137 9.81 -3.65 -3.62
N VAL A 138 8.51 -3.45 -3.82
CA VAL A 138 7.77 -2.34 -3.23
C VAL A 138 6.91 -2.81 -2.07
N ILE A 139 6.01 -3.77 -2.32
CA ILE A 139 5.02 -4.17 -1.31
C ILE A 139 5.69 -4.86 -0.13
N GLU A 140 6.52 -5.87 -0.37
CA GLU A 140 7.16 -6.65 0.68
C GLU A 140 8.27 -5.87 1.39
N LYS A 141 9.20 -5.30 0.63
CA LYS A 141 10.37 -4.62 1.22
C LYS A 141 10.06 -3.26 1.82
N ILE A 142 9.24 -2.45 1.16
CA ILE A 142 9.03 -1.06 1.57
C ILE A 142 7.76 -0.97 2.41
N PHE A 143 6.62 -1.37 1.87
CA PHE A 143 5.33 -1.14 2.52
C PHE A 143 5.12 -2.05 3.74
N LYS A 144 5.28 -3.38 3.57
CA LYS A 144 5.22 -4.32 4.68
C LYS A 144 6.38 -4.15 5.65
N GLY A 145 7.59 -3.87 5.13
CA GLY A 145 8.74 -3.51 5.97
C GLY A 145 8.41 -2.36 6.93
N TYR A 146 7.78 -1.30 6.43
CA TYR A 146 7.32 -0.18 7.25
C TYR A 146 6.22 -0.58 8.26
N LEU A 147 5.21 -1.33 7.82
CA LEU A 147 4.13 -1.83 8.69
C LEU A 147 4.64 -2.70 9.84
N VAL A 148 5.71 -3.48 9.62
CA VAL A 148 6.26 -4.39 10.64
C VAL A 148 7.27 -3.71 11.55
N ASN A 149 8.14 -2.85 11.00
CA ASN A 149 9.27 -2.32 11.75
C ASN A 149 8.96 -0.98 12.43
N GLU A 150 8.17 -0.11 11.79
CA GLU A 150 8.01 1.28 12.21
C GLU A 150 6.67 1.54 12.90
N VAL A 151 5.58 1.06 12.29
CA VAL A 151 4.20 1.26 12.77
C VAL A 151 4.02 0.82 14.24
N PRO A 152 4.50 -0.36 14.69
CA PRO A 152 4.32 -0.78 16.08
C PRO A 152 5.04 0.11 17.10
N GLY A 153 6.12 0.79 16.68
CA GLY A 153 6.82 1.77 17.52
C GLY A 153 6.01 3.05 17.68
N ILE A 154 5.44 3.55 16.59
CA ILE A 154 4.59 4.73 16.58
C ILE A 154 3.31 4.48 17.40
N GLU A 155 2.65 3.33 17.20
CA GLU A 155 1.44 2.96 17.94
C GLU A 155 1.68 2.85 19.45
N ARG A 156 2.84 2.31 19.86
CA ARG A 156 3.22 2.26 21.28
C ARG A 156 3.37 3.65 21.89
N ASN A 157 3.95 4.60 21.17
CA ASN A 157 4.08 5.98 21.68
C ASN A 157 2.75 6.72 21.67
N ILE A 158 1.91 6.54 20.65
CA ILE A 158 0.53 7.08 20.65
C ILE A 158 -0.23 6.56 21.87
N LYS A 159 -0.17 5.25 22.12
CA LYS A 159 -0.80 4.64 23.30
C LYS A 159 -0.26 5.23 24.60
N SER A 160 1.06 5.28 24.77
CA SER A 160 1.69 5.85 25.96
C SER A 160 1.34 7.32 26.18
N THR A 161 1.23 8.11 25.11
CA THR A 161 0.89 9.54 25.18
C THR A 161 -0.58 9.72 25.56
N ASN A 162 -1.48 8.89 25.01
CA ASN A 162 -2.89 8.88 25.39
C ASN A 162 -3.10 8.46 26.84
N GLU A 163 -2.40 7.41 27.29
CA GLU A 163 -2.46 6.97 28.69
C GLU A 163 -1.96 8.05 29.65
N ALA A 164 -0.88 8.75 29.30
CA ALA A 164 -0.36 9.86 30.10
C ALA A 164 -1.31 11.06 30.14
N ALA A 165 -1.96 11.41 29.02
CA ALA A 165 -2.98 12.45 28.97
C ALA A 165 -4.19 12.12 29.86
N ILE A 166 -4.71 10.89 29.77
CA ILE A 166 -5.82 10.43 30.62
C ILE A 166 -5.42 10.47 32.10
N ALA A 167 -4.19 10.06 32.42
CA ALA A 167 -3.67 10.12 33.79
C ALA A 167 -3.58 11.56 34.31
N LEU A 168 -3.14 12.50 33.46
CA LEU A 168 -3.10 13.92 33.78
C LEU A 168 -4.50 14.49 34.04
N GLY A 169 -5.47 14.23 33.14
CA GLY A 169 -6.86 14.68 33.32
C GLY A 169 -7.47 14.19 34.63
N LYS A 170 -7.29 12.90 34.95
CA LYS A 170 -7.74 12.31 36.22
C LYS A 170 -7.05 12.92 37.44
N ALA A 171 -5.76 13.25 37.34
CA ALA A 171 -5.02 13.84 38.44
C ALA A 171 -5.50 15.29 38.71
N ILE A 172 -5.81 16.05 37.66
CA ILE A 172 -6.41 17.39 37.77
C ILE A 172 -7.76 17.29 38.48
N GLU A 173 -8.66 16.42 37.99
CA GLU A 173 -9.99 16.20 38.60
C GLU A 173 -9.90 15.75 40.07
N LEU A 174 -8.93 14.89 40.40
CA LEU A 174 -8.75 14.40 41.76
C LEU A 174 -8.27 15.51 42.71
N VAL A 175 -7.39 16.39 42.26
CA VAL A 175 -6.95 17.55 43.05
C VAL A 175 -8.07 18.56 43.21
N GLU A 176 -8.80 18.86 42.14
CA GLU A 176 -9.95 19.78 42.15
C GLU A 176 -11.06 19.29 43.09
N THR A 177 -11.32 17.98 43.16
CA THR A 177 -12.35 17.43 44.05
C THR A 177 -11.87 17.16 45.47
N LYS A 178 -10.58 16.88 45.66
CA LYS A 178 -9.97 16.50 46.94
C LYS A 178 -8.57 17.11 47.07
N PRO A 179 -8.44 18.42 47.32
CA PRO A 179 -7.14 19.06 47.42
C PRO A 179 -6.42 18.61 48.69
N ASN A 180 -5.29 17.92 48.52
CA ASN A 180 -4.36 17.58 49.58
C ASN A 180 -2.95 17.41 49.00
N SER A 181 -1.93 17.36 49.85
CA SER A 181 -0.52 17.29 49.44
C SER A 181 -0.20 16.07 48.56
N LEU A 182 -0.75 14.89 48.88
CA LEU A 182 -0.52 13.66 48.12
C LEU A 182 -1.12 13.71 46.70
N ASN A 183 -2.31 14.30 46.57
CA ASN A 183 -2.98 14.46 45.28
C ASN A 183 -2.24 15.51 44.42
N LYS A 184 -1.76 16.61 45.02
CA LYS A 184 -0.96 17.64 44.34
C LYS A 184 0.38 17.08 43.84
N GLU A 185 1.04 16.24 44.63
CA GLU A 185 2.24 15.52 44.20
C GLU A 185 1.94 14.55 43.05
N SER A 186 0.82 13.82 43.12
CA SER A 186 0.38 12.94 42.01
C SER A 186 0.12 13.72 40.72
N LEU A 187 -0.45 14.92 40.80
CA LEU A 187 -0.65 15.81 39.66
C LEU A 187 0.69 16.26 39.06
N THR A 188 1.64 16.68 39.89
CA THR A 188 2.98 17.08 39.42
C THR A 188 3.68 15.92 38.68
N ASN A 189 3.56 14.70 39.21
CA ASN A 189 4.10 13.50 38.56
C ASN A 189 3.38 13.18 37.24
N ALA A 190 2.05 13.31 37.18
CA ALA A 190 1.29 13.10 35.96
C ALA A 190 1.63 14.12 34.87
N GLU A 191 1.81 15.39 35.25
CA GLU A 191 2.25 16.47 34.35
C GLU A 191 3.64 16.16 33.77
N SER A 192 4.60 15.82 34.63
CA SER A 192 5.96 15.45 34.20
C SER A 192 5.95 14.26 33.24
N ASN A 193 5.14 13.23 33.54
CA ASN A 193 5.02 12.06 32.67
C ASN A 193 4.38 12.40 31.32
N PHE A 194 3.36 13.26 31.30
CA PHE A 194 2.74 13.69 30.06
C PHE A 194 3.68 14.54 29.21
N ASN A 195 4.38 15.51 29.81
CA ASN A 195 5.42 16.28 29.13
C ASN A 195 6.51 15.38 28.53
N PHE A 196 6.96 14.36 29.26
CA PHE A 196 7.93 13.40 28.74
C PHE A 196 7.37 12.58 27.56
N ALA A 197 6.10 12.16 27.63
CA ALA A 197 5.43 11.47 26.53
C ALA A 197 5.31 12.38 25.29
N LEU A 198 4.97 13.66 25.46
CA LEU A 198 4.91 14.65 24.38
C LEU A 198 6.28 14.86 23.72
N VAL A 199 7.36 14.97 24.50
CA VAL A 199 8.73 15.08 23.95
C VAL A 199 9.10 13.86 23.12
N LYS A 200 8.74 12.65 23.57
CA LYS A 200 8.94 11.44 22.77
C LYS A 200 8.12 11.48 21.49
N MET A 201 6.84 11.86 21.59
CA MET A 201 5.95 11.95 20.44
C MET A 201 6.48 12.96 19.40
N ASP A 202 6.98 14.11 19.84
CA ASP A 202 7.59 15.13 18.99
C ASP A 202 8.81 14.60 18.22
N GLN A 203 9.65 13.78 18.85
CA GLN A 203 10.77 13.11 18.15
C GLN A 203 10.26 12.23 17.00
N TYR A 204 9.16 11.49 17.22
CA TYR A 204 8.56 10.68 16.17
C TYR A 204 7.96 11.54 15.06
N VAL A 205 7.18 12.57 15.40
CA VAL A 205 6.60 13.52 14.43
C VAL A 205 7.69 14.14 13.54
N ARG A 206 8.81 14.57 14.13
CA ARG A 206 9.93 15.16 13.38
C ARG A 206 10.63 14.14 12.49
N SER A 207 10.84 12.92 12.98
CA SER A 207 11.44 11.86 12.18
C SER A 207 10.51 11.27 11.11
N PHE A 208 9.20 11.57 11.20
CA PHE A 208 8.19 11.00 10.32
C PHE A 208 8.34 11.45 8.88
N SER A 209 8.65 12.73 8.63
CA SER A 209 8.83 13.25 7.27
C SER A 209 10.00 12.57 6.54
N ASP A 210 11.10 12.30 7.23
CA ASP A 210 12.23 11.56 6.65
C ASP A 210 11.85 10.11 6.32
N ARG A 211 11.03 9.47 7.17
CA ARG A 211 10.51 8.11 6.89
C ARG A 211 9.46 8.10 5.79
N GLN A 212 8.69 9.18 5.62
CA GLN A 212 7.76 9.35 4.49
C GLN A 212 8.50 9.47 3.14
N LYS A 213 9.76 9.93 3.12
CA LYS A 213 10.55 9.96 1.87
C LYS A 213 10.80 8.56 1.31
N ASP A 214 11.06 7.57 2.17
CA ASP A 214 11.24 6.18 1.74
C ASP A 214 9.93 5.59 1.22
N PHE A 215 8.80 5.96 1.83
CA PHE A 215 7.48 5.59 1.33
C PHE A 215 7.18 6.23 -0.05
N ALA A 216 7.40 7.54 -0.18
CA ALA A 216 7.23 8.26 -1.44
C ALA A 216 8.15 7.69 -2.54
N ARG A 217 9.40 7.35 -2.18
CA ARG A 217 10.33 6.65 -3.07
C ARG A 217 9.79 5.28 -3.49
N GLY A 218 9.21 4.51 -2.57
CA GLY A 218 8.52 3.27 -2.89
C GLY A 218 7.36 3.45 -3.86
N ALA A 219 6.53 4.48 -3.67
CA ALA A 219 5.43 4.81 -4.57
C ALA A 219 5.94 5.26 -5.97
N ILE A 220 7.03 6.01 -6.03
CA ILE A 220 7.67 6.37 -7.31
C ILE A 220 8.21 5.13 -8.02
N LEU A 221 8.91 4.25 -7.32
CA LEU A 221 9.41 2.98 -7.88
C LEU A 221 8.28 2.09 -8.38
N PHE A 222 7.15 2.09 -7.67
CA PHE A 222 5.93 1.41 -8.08
C PHE A 222 5.39 1.97 -9.40
N ALA A 223 5.20 3.29 -9.47
CA ALA A 223 4.69 3.96 -10.67
C ALA A 223 5.62 3.78 -11.88
N GLN A 224 6.94 3.92 -11.68
CA GLN A 224 7.94 3.66 -12.72
C GLN A 224 7.93 2.21 -13.18
N GLY A 225 7.78 1.27 -12.24
CA GLY A 225 7.63 -0.15 -12.55
C GLY A 225 6.43 -0.40 -13.47
N LEU A 226 5.26 0.14 -13.11
CA LEU A 226 4.04 0.02 -13.91
C LEU A 226 4.21 0.64 -15.31
N GLN A 227 4.78 1.83 -15.39
CA GLN A 227 5.02 2.50 -16.68
C GLN A 227 5.91 1.67 -17.61
N GLN A 228 7.02 1.13 -17.07
CA GLN A 228 7.92 0.27 -17.83
C GLN A 228 7.23 -1.00 -18.29
N HIS A 229 6.37 -1.56 -17.46
CA HIS A 229 5.61 -2.77 -17.77
C HIS A 229 4.60 -2.53 -18.90
N TYR A 230 3.75 -1.51 -18.80
CA TYR A 230 2.80 -1.17 -19.87
C TYR A 230 3.50 -0.82 -21.18
N SER A 231 4.67 -0.16 -21.11
CA SER A 231 5.48 0.11 -22.30
C SER A 231 5.99 -1.18 -22.96
N ARG A 232 6.34 -2.21 -22.19
CA ARG A 232 6.77 -3.52 -22.71
C ARG A 232 5.60 -4.30 -23.31
N LEU A 233 4.45 -4.31 -22.64
CA LEU A 233 3.24 -4.94 -23.17
C LEU A 233 2.85 -4.32 -24.52
N TYR A 234 2.84 -2.99 -24.59
CA TYR A 234 2.52 -2.26 -25.82
C TYR A 234 3.46 -2.64 -26.98
N ARG A 235 4.78 -2.68 -26.73
CA ARG A 235 5.76 -3.10 -27.74
C ARG A 235 5.55 -4.55 -28.19
N SER A 236 5.26 -5.44 -27.25
CA SER A 236 5.00 -6.85 -27.55
C SER A 236 3.75 -7.01 -28.42
N MET A 237 2.67 -6.31 -28.10
CA MET A 237 1.44 -6.33 -28.89
C MET A 237 1.65 -5.76 -30.30
N ASN A 238 2.37 -4.64 -30.43
CA ASN A 238 2.68 -4.07 -31.74
C ASN A 238 3.52 -5.02 -32.59
N ALA A 239 4.51 -5.72 -32.01
CA ALA A 239 5.30 -6.71 -32.74
C ALA A 239 4.43 -7.88 -33.24
N THR A 240 3.44 -8.30 -32.45
CA THR A 240 2.46 -9.31 -32.89
C THR A 240 1.59 -8.79 -34.03
N LEU A 241 1.11 -7.54 -33.95
CA LEU A 241 0.33 -6.92 -35.03
C LEU A 241 1.14 -6.82 -36.33
N GLU A 242 2.39 -6.34 -36.26
CA GLU A 242 3.28 -6.27 -37.42
C GLU A 242 3.53 -7.64 -38.05
N LEU A 243 3.60 -8.69 -37.24
CA LEU A 243 3.77 -10.07 -37.74
C LEU A 243 2.50 -10.58 -38.43
N LEU A 244 1.32 -10.23 -37.91
CA LEU A 244 0.04 -10.54 -38.55
C LEU A 244 -0.17 -9.77 -39.85
N ASP A 245 0.17 -8.47 -39.87
CA ASP A 245 0.08 -7.63 -41.06
C ASP A 245 1.00 -8.16 -42.17
N LYS A 246 2.24 -8.56 -41.84
CA LYS A 246 3.14 -9.22 -42.80
C LYS A 246 2.56 -10.51 -43.37
N LYS A 247 1.99 -11.38 -42.54
CA LYS A 247 1.34 -12.60 -43.03
C LYS A 247 0.14 -12.31 -43.92
N LEU A 248 -0.63 -11.26 -43.63
CA LEU A 248 -1.74 -10.83 -44.48
C LEU A 248 -1.27 -10.27 -45.82
N ASP A 249 -0.13 -9.58 -45.84
CA ASP A 249 0.45 -9.04 -47.07
C ASP A 249 1.13 -10.14 -47.92
N GLU A 250 1.83 -11.10 -47.31
CA GLU A 250 2.37 -12.30 -47.97
C GLU A 250 1.26 -13.10 -48.68
N GLN A 251 0.10 -13.29 -48.02
CA GLN A 251 -1.07 -13.92 -48.66
C GLN A 251 -1.66 -13.14 -49.85
N ARG A 252 -1.47 -11.82 -49.91
CA ARG A 252 -1.96 -11.01 -51.03
C ARG A 252 -1.04 -11.11 -52.24
N GLU A 253 0.26 -11.21 -52.00
CA GLU A 253 1.27 -11.40 -53.05
C GLU A 253 1.17 -12.81 -53.66
N ASP A 254 1.02 -13.86 -52.85
CA ASP A 254 0.86 -15.24 -53.34
C ASP A 254 -0.39 -15.42 -54.23
N LYS A 255 -1.50 -14.74 -53.89
CA LYS A 255 -2.73 -14.75 -54.70
C LYS A 255 -2.61 -13.96 -55.99
N GLN A 256 -1.78 -12.91 -56.02
CA GLN A 256 -1.51 -12.17 -57.25
C GLN A 256 -0.57 -12.95 -58.19
N GLU A 257 0.38 -13.72 -57.66
CA GLU A 257 1.25 -14.58 -58.48
C GLU A 257 0.51 -15.79 -59.07
N GLU A 258 -0.44 -16.39 -58.35
CA GLU A 258 -1.30 -17.46 -58.89
C GLU A 258 -2.23 -16.95 -60.03
N GLU A 259 -2.76 -15.72 -59.95
CA GLU A 259 -3.56 -15.13 -61.04
C GLU A 259 -2.75 -14.81 -62.31
N ILE A 260 -1.42 -14.59 -62.19
CA ILE A 260 -0.53 -14.29 -63.33
C ILE A 260 0.02 -15.59 -63.97
N GLY A 261 0.03 -16.72 -63.25
CA GLY A 261 0.51 -18.02 -63.72
C GLY A 261 -0.51 -18.87 -64.49
N GLU A 262 -1.79 -18.49 -64.50
CA GLU A 262 -2.88 -19.17 -65.24
C GLU A 262 -3.22 -18.51 -66.61
N GLU A 263 -2.38 -17.62 -67.15
CA GLU A 263 -2.42 -17.19 -68.57
C GLU A 263 -1.62 -18.08 -69.52
#